data_AF-A0A954IWL2-F1
#
_entry.id   AF-A0A954IWL2-F1
#
_cell.length_a   1.000
_cell.length_b   1.000
_cell.length_c   1.000
_cell.angle_alpha   90.00
_cell.angle_beta   90.00
_cell.angle_gamma   90.00
#
_symmetry.space_group_name_H-M   'P 1'
#
loop_
_entity.id
_entity.type
_entity.pdbx_description
1 polymer ?
#
loop_
_entity_poly.entity_id
_entity_poly.type
_entity_poly.pdbx_seq_one_letter_code
_entity_poly.pdbx_strand_id
1 'polypeptide(L)'
;MAVIVPVEYHRLCQAIASDTGWAAWFAEFEPDTTLPLFTFLLIPLAWQFQTRRRSSSSHVPSVVDSWFGKRTKPTNQTNSRDLVRAAILASLVGCTSILLSGFIGSTPVEIPGSQKKEIAPLSTLPPALHDEYSYLFQAQTFLAGRIAFDSNRKHPGLFDQMHVLNDNGVYASRYFPGTGLWMAPFVALKRPHWGHWIAGALGAVFVFFIGRELAGNLVGFVAGLLTAVSPGVQLFGQLLLAHHPTLMGLTFFAWMFLRMMRTKSFLTAGLAGLGLAFGMICRPMTAAGI
;
A
#
# COMPACT_ATOMS: atom_id res chain seq x y z
N MET A 1 -12.55 -16.61 5.63
CA MET A 1 -12.94 -17.91 6.24
C MET A 1 -14.15 -18.53 5.57
N ALA A 2 -15.33 -17.88 5.60
CA ALA A 2 -16.59 -18.47 5.11
C ALA A 2 -16.57 -18.92 3.63
N VAL A 3 -15.78 -18.27 2.78
CA VAL A 3 -15.62 -18.66 1.35
C VAL A 3 -14.37 -19.51 1.13
N ILE A 4 -13.28 -19.18 1.82
CA ILE A 4 -11.96 -19.80 1.60
C ILE A 4 -11.92 -21.26 2.05
N VAL A 5 -12.45 -21.57 3.23
CA VAL A 5 -12.38 -22.92 3.81
C VAL A 5 -13.21 -23.93 3.00
N PRO A 6 -14.46 -23.63 2.59
CA PRO A 6 -15.24 -24.56 1.76
C PRO A 6 -14.62 -24.80 0.37
N VAL A 7 -14.07 -23.75 -0.26
CA VAL A 7 -13.43 -23.87 -1.58
C VAL A 7 -12.19 -24.75 -1.49
N GLU A 8 -11.32 -24.51 -0.51
CA GLU A 8 -10.11 -25.31 -0.32
C GLU A 8 -10.40 -26.74 0.14
N TYR A 9 -11.45 -26.94 0.96
CA TYR A 9 -11.91 -28.28 1.32
C TYR A 9 -12.39 -29.05 0.08
N HIS A 10 -13.16 -28.41 -0.79
CA HIS A 10 -13.62 -29.03 -2.03
C HIS A 10 -12.44 -29.43 -2.95
N ARG A 11 -11.46 -28.54 -3.10
CA ARG A 11 -10.23 -28.81 -3.86
C ARG A 11 -9.42 -29.96 -3.25
N LEU A 12 -9.30 -30.00 -1.93
CA LEU A 12 -8.62 -31.09 -1.23
C LEU A 12 -9.34 -32.43 -1.46
N CYS A 13 -10.67 -32.46 -1.41
CA CYS A 13 -11.45 -33.66 -1.71
C CYS A 13 -11.27 -34.14 -3.16
N GLN A 14 -11.23 -33.22 -4.13
CA GLN A 14 -10.96 -33.54 -5.52
C GLN A 14 -9.54 -34.08 -5.72
N ALA A 15 -8.54 -33.46 -5.08
CA ALA A 15 -7.16 -33.92 -5.10
C ALA A 15 -7.01 -35.33 -4.50
N ILE A 16 -7.65 -35.60 -3.36
CA ILE A 16 -7.63 -36.94 -2.73
C ILE A 16 -8.28 -38.00 -3.64
N ALA A 17 -9.26 -37.62 -4.46
CA ALA A 17 -9.90 -38.51 -5.42
C ALA A 17 -9.09 -38.71 -6.72
N SER A 18 -8.00 -37.96 -6.92
CA SER A 18 -7.12 -38.10 -8.08
C SER A 18 -6.04 -39.16 -7.88
N ASP A 19 -5.49 -39.70 -8.98
CA ASP A 19 -4.45 -40.74 -8.95
C ASP A 19 -3.15 -40.30 -8.23
N THR A 20 -2.91 -38.98 -8.15
CA THR A 20 -1.76 -38.38 -7.45
C THR A 20 -2.02 -38.06 -5.98
N GLY A 21 -3.26 -38.28 -5.50
CA GLY A 21 -3.67 -38.11 -4.11
C GLY A 21 -3.50 -36.68 -3.59
N TRP A 22 -3.26 -36.53 -2.28
CA TRP A 22 -3.15 -35.22 -1.62
C TRP A 22 -2.01 -34.33 -2.17
N ALA A 23 -1.02 -34.92 -2.86
CA ALA A 23 0.06 -34.16 -3.49
C ALA A 23 -0.45 -33.27 -4.65
N ALA A 24 -1.56 -33.64 -5.31
CA ALA A 24 -2.19 -32.83 -6.35
C ALA A 24 -2.63 -31.46 -5.83
N TRP A 25 -3.11 -31.42 -4.58
CA TRP A 25 -3.56 -30.18 -3.93
C TRP A 25 -2.43 -29.16 -3.77
N PHE A 26 -1.20 -29.62 -3.50
CA PHE A 26 -0.01 -28.75 -3.44
C PHE A 26 0.50 -28.35 -4.83
N ALA A 27 0.39 -29.24 -5.81
CA ALA A 27 0.85 -28.99 -7.17
C ALA A 27 -0.02 -27.94 -7.88
N GLU A 28 -1.33 -27.96 -7.64
CA GLU A 28 -2.28 -27.00 -8.22
C GLU A 28 -2.44 -25.75 -7.35
N PHE A 29 -1.36 -25.19 -6.84
CA PHE A 29 -1.42 -24.06 -5.90
C PHE A 29 -2.27 -22.88 -6.43
N GLU A 30 -3.34 -22.51 -5.71
CA GLU A 30 -4.22 -21.38 -6.08
C GLU A 30 -3.88 -20.18 -5.19
N PRO A 31 -3.26 -19.12 -5.74
CA PRO A 31 -2.78 -17.99 -4.94
C PRO A 31 -3.91 -17.28 -4.16
N ASP A 32 -5.11 -17.25 -4.72
CA ASP A 32 -6.23 -16.48 -4.20
C ASP A 32 -6.92 -17.13 -2.98
N THR A 33 -6.73 -18.44 -2.78
CA THR A 33 -7.43 -19.21 -1.73
C THR A 33 -6.47 -19.99 -0.83
N THR A 34 -5.41 -20.58 -1.40
CA THR A 34 -4.46 -21.42 -0.67
C THR A 34 -3.55 -20.57 0.24
N LEU A 35 -3.08 -19.42 -0.24
CA LEU A 35 -2.22 -18.50 0.50
C LEU A 35 -2.93 -17.88 1.72
N PRO A 36 -4.17 -17.37 1.59
CA PRO A 36 -4.97 -16.96 2.74
C PRO A 36 -5.23 -18.11 3.73
N LEU A 37 -5.52 -19.33 3.25
CA LEU A 37 -5.77 -20.48 4.12
C LEU A 37 -4.55 -20.79 5.01
N PHE A 38 -3.35 -20.87 4.44
CA PHE A 38 -2.12 -21.07 5.22
C PHE A 38 -1.90 -19.95 6.23
N THR A 39 -2.15 -18.71 5.83
CA THR A 39 -2.04 -17.56 6.74
C THR A 39 -2.99 -17.76 7.93
N PHE A 40 -4.24 -18.14 7.70
CA PHE A 40 -5.21 -18.41 8.76
C PHE A 40 -4.82 -19.58 9.66
N LEU A 41 -4.29 -20.67 9.10
CA LEU A 41 -3.82 -21.83 9.87
C LEU A 41 -2.60 -21.51 10.73
N LEU A 42 -1.76 -20.56 10.30
CA LEU A 42 -0.56 -20.14 11.03
C LEU A 42 -0.85 -19.10 12.13
N ILE A 43 -1.97 -18.38 12.08
CA ILE A 43 -2.34 -17.37 13.08
C ILE A 43 -2.39 -17.94 14.51
N PRO A 44 -3.07 -19.07 14.80
CA PRO A 44 -3.10 -19.66 16.14
C PRO A 44 -1.72 -20.10 16.63
N LEU A 45 -0.89 -20.66 15.74
CA LEU A 45 0.48 -21.06 16.05
C LEU A 45 1.33 -19.83 16.41
N ALA A 46 1.29 -18.79 15.59
CA ALA A 46 1.99 -17.53 15.84
C ALA A 46 1.55 -16.89 17.18
N TRP A 47 0.25 -16.95 17.49
CA TRP A 47 -0.30 -16.47 18.75
C TRP A 47 0.20 -17.29 19.96
N GLN A 48 0.27 -18.62 19.85
CA GLN A 48 0.80 -19.49 20.90
C GLN A 48 2.30 -19.30 21.14
N PHE A 49 3.09 -19.04 20.10
CA PHE A 49 4.50 -18.70 20.25
C PHE A 49 4.69 -17.36 20.97
N GLN A 50 3.81 -16.38 20.70
CA GLN A 50 3.84 -15.08 21.37
C GLN A 50 3.49 -15.17 22.86
N THR A 51 2.54 -16.04 23.24
CA THR A 51 2.17 -16.27 24.65
C THR A 51 3.19 -17.11 25.40
N ARG A 52 3.81 -18.13 24.77
CA ARG A 52 4.87 -18.95 25.39
C ARG A 52 6.17 -18.16 25.63
N ARG A 53 6.58 -17.30 24.71
CA ARG A 53 7.73 -16.39 24.93
C ARG A 53 7.50 -15.42 26.09
N ARG A 54 6.24 -15.09 26.40
CA ARG A 54 5.86 -14.29 27.56
C ARG A 54 6.10 -15.00 28.90
N SER A 55 6.22 -16.33 28.90
CA SER A 55 6.37 -17.16 30.10
C SER A 55 7.78 -17.71 30.30
N SER A 56 8.65 -17.70 29.28
CA SER A 56 10.01 -18.24 29.36
C SER A 56 11.04 -17.12 29.46
N SER A 57 11.59 -16.96 30.67
CA SER A 57 12.82 -16.21 30.93
C SER A 57 14.03 -16.96 30.38
N SER A 58 14.14 -17.13 29.07
CA SER A 58 15.33 -17.74 28.45
C SER A 58 16.21 -16.69 27.77
N HIS A 59 17.52 -16.87 27.97
CA HIS A 59 18.64 -16.03 27.56
C HIS A 59 18.60 -15.62 26.08
N VAL A 60 17.93 -14.52 25.79
CA VAL A 60 18.14 -13.78 24.54
C VAL A 60 19.40 -12.91 24.74
N PRO A 61 20.34 -12.86 23.78
CA PRO A 61 21.54 -12.03 23.90
C PRO A 61 21.17 -10.59 24.23
N SER A 62 21.85 -9.95 25.20
CA SER A 62 21.46 -8.63 25.75
C SER A 62 21.32 -7.53 24.70
N VAL A 63 22.04 -7.64 23.59
CA VAL A 63 21.93 -6.75 22.42
C VAL A 63 20.56 -6.89 21.77
N VAL A 64 20.09 -8.12 21.57
CA VAL A 64 18.79 -8.45 21.01
C VAL A 64 17.71 -7.98 22.00
N ASP A 65 17.81 -8.24 23.29
CA ASP A 65 16.85 -7.75 24.29
C ASP A 65 16.74 -6.20 24.36
N SER A 66 17.84 -5.49 24.13
CA SER A 66 17.85 -4.01 24.09
C SER A 66 17.13 -3.43 22.86
N TRP A 67 17.07 -4.20 21.77
CA TRP A 67 16.33 -3.88 20.54
C TRP A 67 14.89 -4.37 20.58
N PHE A 68 14.64 -5.50 21.24
CA PHE A 68 13.34 -6.14 21.41
C PHE A 68 12.48 -5.46 22.46
N GLY A 69 13.07 -4.56 23.26
CA GLY A 69 12.39 -3.60 24.12
C GLY A 69 11.23 -4.20 24.89
N LYS A 70 11.46 -4.66 26.13
CA LYS A 70 10.38 -4.92 27.10
C LYS A 70 9.30 -3.87 26.88
N ARG A 71 8.05 -4.29 26.59
CA ARG A 71 6.84 -3.44 26.55
C ARG A 71 7.05 -2.38 27.61
N THR A 72 7.48 -1.17 27.23
CA THR A 72 7.67 -0.13 28.21
C THR A 72 6.28 0.09 28.74
N LYS A 73 6.10 -0.10 30.05
CA LYS A 73 4.85 0.26 30.70
C LYS A 73 4.46 1.66 30.19
N PRO A 74 3.18 1.92 29.94
CA PRO A 74 2.71 3.15 29.32
C PRO A 74 3.02 4.33 30.26
N THR A 75 4.23 4.83 30.21
CA THR A 75 4.64 6.06 30.86
C THR A 75 4.58 7.15 29.80
N ASN A 76 3.87 8.23 30.11
CA ASN A 76 3.74 9.41 29.25
C ASN A 76 5.08 10.11 28.94
N GLN A 77 6.20 9.62 29.47
CA GLN A 77 7.55 10.07 29.16
C GLN A 77 8.18 9.19 28.07
N THR A 78 7.92 9.55 26.80
CA THR A 78 8.76 9.10 25.68
C THR A 78 10.18 9.64 25.89
N ASN A 79 11.11 8.77 26.24
CA ASN A 79 12.52 9.10 26.34
C ASN A 79 13.02 9.56 24.96
N SER A 80 13.71 10.71 24.89
CA SER A 80 14.20 11.30 23.62
C SER A 80 15.02 10.30 22.80
N ARG A 81 15.73 9.38 23.45
CA ARG A 81 16.50 8.31 22.78
C ARG A 81 15.61 7.31 22.02
N ASP A 82 14.41 7.00 22.52
CA ASP A 82 13.49 6.08 21.82
C ASP A 82 12.85 6.75 20.60
N LEU A 83 12.55 8.05 20.69
CA LEU A 83 12.07 8.83 19.55
C LEU A 83 13.11 8.88 18.43
N VAL A 84 14.38 9.14 18.77
CA VAL A 84 15.48 9.14 17.79
C VAL A 84 15.64 7.76 17.14
N ARG A 85 15.61 6.67 17.93
CA ARG A 85 15.69 5.31 17.38
C ARG A 85 14.54 5.02 16.41
N ALA A 86 13.31 5.35 16.79
CA ALA A 86 12.16 5.14 15.92
C ALA A 86 12.23 5.99 14.65
N ALA A 87 12.72 7.22 14.73
CA ALA A 87 12.95 8.06 13.56
C ALA A 87 13.99 7.45 12.62
N ILE A 88 15.11 6.95 13.14
CA ILE A 88 16.14 6.26 12.33
C ILE A 88 15.56 5.03 11.63
N LEU A 89 14.80 4.21 12.35
CA LEU A 89 14.18 3.00 11.78
C LEU A 89 13.13 3.33 10.72
N ALA A 90 12.28 4.32 10.99
CA ALA A 90 11.29 4.81 10.03
C ALA A 90 11.97 5.36 8.77
N SER A 91 13.03 6.17 8.92
CA SER A 91 13.81 6.68 7.79
C SER A 91 14.42 5.54 6.98
N LEU A 92 14.96 4.51 7.64
CA LEU A 92 15.52 3.36 6.92
C LEU A 92 14.46 2.59 6.13
N VAL A 93 13.26 2.39 6.69
CA VAL A 93 12.12 1.79 5.98
C VAL A 93 11.72 2.64 4.76
N GLY A 94 11.55 3.94 4.95
CA GLY A 94 11.17 4.87 3.88
C GLY A 94 12.23 4.93 2.77
N CYS A 95 13.51 5.07 3.13
CA CYS A 95 14.62 5.05 2.18
C CYS A 95 14.68 3.73 1.40
N THR A 96 14.49 2.59 2.08
CA THR A 96 14.46 1.28 1.41
C THR A 96 13.36 1.22 0.36
N SER A 97 12.14 1.66 0.70
CA SER A 97 11.03 1.69 -0.25
C SER A 97 11.31 2.59 -1.45
N ILE A 98 11.83 3.81 -1.23
CA ILE A 98 12.13 4.74 -2.32
C ILE A 98 13.25 4.20 -3.22
N LEU A 99 14.32 3.66 -2.63
CA LEU A 99 15.45 3.11 -3.38
C LEU A 99 15.01 1.91 -4.24
N LEU A 100 14.17 1.02 -3.71
CA LEU A 100 13.64 -0.11 -4.47
C LEU A 100 12.69 0.34 -5.58
N SER A 101 11.80 1.29 -5.29
CA SER A 101 10.91 1.88 -6.31
C SER A 101 11.72 2.54 -7.43
N GLY A 102 12.79 3.26 -7.09
CA GLY A 102 13.70 3.87 -8.05
C GLY A 102 14.50 2.84 -8.84
N PHE A 103 15.00 1.79 -8.19
CA PHE A 103 15.70 0.69 -8.85
C PHE A 103 14.80 -0.01 -9.87
N ILE A 104 13.57 -0.38 -9.47
CA ILE A 104 12.59 -1.01 -10.36
C ILE A 104 12.17 -0.04 -11.47
N GLY A 105 11.92 1.22 -11.16
CA GLY A 105 11.59 2.25 -12.15
C GLY A 105 12.74 2.56 -13.13
N SER A 106 13.98 2.24 -12.77
CA SER A 106 15.16 2.34 -13.63
C SER A 106 15.43 1.10 -14.47
N THR A 107 14.69 0.01 -14.25
CA THR A 107 14.91 -1.22 -15.02
C THR A 107 14.69 -0.96 -16.51
N PRO A 108 15.64 -1.36 -17.37
CA PRO A 108 15.50 -1.19 -18.81
C PRO A 108 14.45 -2.15 -19.34
N VAL A 109 13.48 -1.61 -20.08
CA VAL A 109 12.42 -2.39 -20.74
C VAL A 109 12.49 -2.14 -22.23
N GLU A 110 12.36 -3.21 -23.01
CA GLU A 110 12.29 -3.14 -24.47
C GLU A 110 10.89 -2.69 -24.88
N ILE A 111 10.80 -1.65 -25.71
CA ILE A 111 9.51 -1.11 -26.15
C ILE A 111 8.95 -2.01 -27.27
N PRO A 112 7.82 -2.70 -27.06
CA PRO A 112 7.22 -3.54 -28.09
C PRO A 112 6.72 -2.66 -29.25
N GLY A 113 7.12 -2.99 -30.49
CA GLY A 113 6.62 -2.32 -31.70
C GLY A 113 7.50 -1.19 -32.27
N SER A 114 8.66 -0.89 -31.66
CA SER A 114 9.66 -0.03 -32.31
C SER A 114 10.48 -0.83 -33.32
N GLN A 115 10.64 -0.31 -34.55
CA GLN A 115 11.48 -0.96 -35.58
C GLN A 115 12.97 -1.05 -35.17
N LYS A 116 13.37 -0.28 -34.16
CA LYS A 116 14.69 -0.29 -33.56
C LYS A 116 14.55 -0.77 -32.12
N LYS A 117 15.54 -1.50 -31.60
CA LYS A 117 15.57 -1.99 -30.22
C LYS A 117 15.74 -0.80 -29.25
N GLU A 118 14.64 -0.09 -29.00
CA GLU A 118 14.60 1.05 -28.09
C GLU A 118 14.42 0.54 -26.66
N ILE A 119 15.37 0.94 -25.82
CA ILE A 119 15.43 0.57 -24.41
C ILE A 119 15.17 1.85 -23.62
N ALA A 120 14.13 1.83 -22.79
CA ALA A 120 13.78 2.94 -21.91
C ALA A 120 13.61 2.44 -20.47
N PRO A 121 13.88 3.28 -19.46
CA PRO A 121 13.52 2.97 -18.08
C PRO A 121 12.01 2.75 -17.92
N LEU A 122 11.61 1.76 -17.13
CA LEU A 122 10.21 1.45 -16.84
C LEU A 122 9.38 2.69 -16.44
N SER A 123 9.95 3.57 -15.61
CA SER A 123 9.27 4.78 -15.10
C SER A 123 9.03 5.87 -16.16
N THR A 124 9.65 5.73 -17.34
CA THR A 124 9.51 6.68 -18.47
C THR A 124 8.58 6.18 -19.56
N LEU A 125 8.11 4.93 -19.45
CA LEU A 125 7.14 4.40 -20.39
C LEU A 125 5.82 5.17 -20.30
N PRO A 126 5.06 5.26 -21.41
CA PRO A 126 3.73 5.81 -21.37
C PRO A 126 2.84 4.99 -20.42
N PRO A 127 1.76 5.60 -19.89
CA PRO A 127 0.83 4.88 -19.03
C PRO A 127 0.31 3.60 -19.68
N ALA A 128 0.28 2.51 -18.92
CA ALA A 128 -0.04 1.18 -19.42
C ALA A 128 -1.55 0.87 -19.32
N LEU A 129 -2.24 1.54 -18.40
CA LEU A 129 -3.67 1.34 -18.13
C LEU A 129 -4.48 2.61 -18.41
N HIS A 130 -5.70 2.44 -18.89
CA HIS A 130 -6.61 3.56 -19.18
C HIS A 130 -6.87 4.48 -17.97
N ASP A 131 -6.85 3.91 -16.77
CA ASP A 131 -7.02 4.64 -15.51
C ASP A 131 -5.97 5.73 -15.28
N GLU A 132 -4.73 5.42 -15.65
CA GLU A 132 -3.59 6.30 -15.43
C GLU A 132 -3.74 7.60 -16.24
N TYR A 133 -4.23 7.49 -17.48
CA TYR A 133 -4.55 8.66 -18.29
C TYR A 133 -5.65 9.51 -17.65
N SER A 134 -6.68 8.88 -17.07
CA SER A 134 -7.75 9.61 -16.38
C SER A 134 -7.23 10.36 -15.15
N TYR A 135 -6.35 9.74 -14.35
CA TYR A 135 -5.73 10.41 -13.20
C TYR A 135 -4.78 11.53 -13.64
N LEU A 136 -3.99 11.33 -14.71
CA LEU A 136 -3.11 12.36 -15.26
C LEU A 136 -3.91 13.57 -15.76
N PHE A 137 -4.98 13.32 -16.50
CA PHE A 137 -5.91 14.34 -16.95
C PHE A 137 -6.54 15.10 -15.76
N GLN A 138 -6.97 14.39 -14.72
CA GLN A 138 -7.50 15.02 -13.51
C GLN A 138 -6.47 15.94 -12.82
N ALA A 139 -5.24 15.46 -12.67
CA ALA A 139 -4.15 16.24 -12.09
C ALA A 139 -3.85 17.50 -12.92
N GLN A 140 -3.81 17.38 -14.26
CA GLN A 140 -3.63 18.52 -15.17
C GLN A 140 -4.81 19.51 -15.08
N THR A 141 -6.03 19.01 -14.91
CA THR A 141 -7.23 19.84 -14.72
C THR A 141 -7.09 20.70 -13.46
N PHE A 142 -6.65 20.10 -12.33
CA PHE A 142 -6.39 20.84 -11.10
C PHE A 142 -5.24 21.84 -11.23
N LEU A 143 -4.16 21.47 -11.92
CA LEU A 143 -3.05 22.39 -12.21
C LEU A 143 -3.47 23.59 -13.07
N ALA A 144 -4.48 23.42 -13.92
CA ALA A 144 -5.09 24.51 -14.68
C ALA A 144 -6.06 25.37 -13.84
N GLY A 145 -6.17 25.12 -12.53
CA GLY A 145 -7.09 25.82 -11.64
C GLY A 145 -8.56 25.47 -11.89
N ARG A 146 -8.84 24.31 -12.48
CA ARG A 146 -10.18 23.86 -12.88
C ARG A 146 -10.56 22.58 -12.15
N ILE A 147 -11.86 22.31 -12.05
CA ILE A 147 -12.39 21.03 -11.56
C ILE A 147 -12.81 20.13 -12.73
N ALA A 148 -13.19 20.74 -13.85
CA ALA A 148 -13.51 20.09 -15.12
C ALA A 148 -13.17 21.03 -16.29
N PHE A 149 -13.06 20.48 -17.49
CA PHE A 149 -13.01 21.22 -18.74
C PHE A 149 -14.37 21.20 -19.44
N ASP A 150 -14.54 22.10 -20.40
CA ASP A 150 -15.69 22.05 -21.30
C ASP A 150 -15.45 20.98 -22.38
N SER A 151 -16.49 20.21 -22.69
CA SER A 151 -16.48 19.27 -23.81
C SER A 151 -16.41 20.01 -25.15
N ASN A 152 -15.87 19.34 -26.17
CA ASN A 152 -15.85 19.88 -27.52
C ASN A 152 -17.27 20.01 -28.08
N ARG A 153 -17.69 21.24 -28.39
CA ARG A 153 -19.06 21.55 -28.83
C ARG A 153 -19.45 20.95 -30.19
N LYS A 154 -18.48 20.77 -31.09
CA LYS A 154 -18.77 20.33 -32.47
C LYS A 154 -18.63 18.82 -32.63
N HIS A 155 -17.64 18.24 -31.98
CA HIS A 155 -17.30 16.83 -32.15
C HIS A 155 -16.94 16.18 -30.80
N PRO A 156 -17.88 16.08 -29.85
CA PRO A 156 -17.60 15.51 -28.53
C PRO A 156 -17.11 14.07 -28.64
N GLY A 157 -17.72 13.24 -29.49
CA GLY A 157 -17.39 11.82 -29.62
C GLY A 157 -15.97 11.50 -30.12
N LEU A 158 -15.24 12.47 -30.69
CA LEU A 158 -13.83 12.29 -31.05
C LEU A 158 -12.91 12.31 -29.82
N PHE A 159 -13.39 12.81 -28.69
CA PHE A 159 -12.67 12.93 -27.42
C PHE A 159 -13.22 11.98 -26.37
N ASP A 160 -14.08 11.03 -26.76
CA ASP A 160 -14.54 9.98 -25.85
C ASP A 160 -13.36 9.07 -25.51
N GLN A 161 -13.03 9.04 -24.22
CA GLN A 161 -11.94 8.24 -23.69
C GLN A 161 -12.45 7.38 -22.54
N MET A 162 -11.95 6.15 -22.47
CA MET A 162 -12.25 5.24 -21.37
C MET A 162 -11.88 5.91 -20.03
N HIS A 163 -12.84 5.89 -19.09
CA HIS A 163 -12.75 6.50 -17.75
C HIS A 163 -12.68 8.04 -17.71
N VAL A 164 -12.85 8.74 -18.83
CA VAL A 164 -13.09 10.18 -18.86
C VAL A 164 -14.58 10.43 -19.14
N LEU A 165 -15.20 11.28 -18.33
CA LEU A 165 -16.56 11.76 -18.54
C LEU A 165 -16.53 12.83 -19.62
N ASN A 166 -17.38 12.66 -20.63
CA ASN A 166 -17.55 13.58 -21.73
C ASN A 166 -19.06 13.73 -22.02
N ASP A 167 -19.80 14.28 -21.07
CA ASP A 167 -21.26 14.33 -21.11
C ASP A 167 -21.80 15.70 -20.67
N ASN A 168 -22.92 16.11 -21.25
CA ASN A 168 -23.62 17.38 -20.96
C ASN A 168 -22.71 18.62 -20.98
N GLY A 169 -21.74 18.65 -21.91
CA GLY A 169 -20.79 19.75 -22.03
C GLY A 169 -19.63 19.72 -21.02
N VAL A 170 -19.55 18.70 -20.16
CA VAL A 170 -18.49 18.55 -19.15
C VAL A 170 -17.49 17.48 -19.57
N TYR A 171 -16.20 17.83 -19.46
CA TYR A 171 -15.07 16.96 -19.74
C TYR A 171 -14.20 16.80 -18.48
N ALA A 172 -14.31 15.68 -17.79
CA ALA A 172 -13.71 15.46 -16.46
C ALA A 172 -13.29 14.00 -16.25
N SER A 173 -12.33 13.75 -15.36
CA SER A 173 -12.02 12.37 -14.93
C SER A 173 -13.23 11.74 -14.23
N ARG A 174 -13.50 10.45 -14.51
CA ARG A 174 -14.57 9.71 -13.84
C ARG A 174 -14.23 9.38 -12.38
N TYR A 175 -12.95 9.41 -12.02
CA TYR A 175 -12.48 9.01 -10.70
C TYR A 175 -12.61 10.12 -9.66
N PHE A 176 -12.67 9.72 -8.39
CA PHE A 176 -12.68 10.62 -7.24
C PHE A 176 -11.40 11.49 -7.20
N PRO A 177 -11.48 12.72 -6.65
CA PRO A 177 -10.46 13.74 -6.84
C PRO A 177 -9.15 13.50 -6.08
N GLY A 178 -9.14 12.63 -5.07
CA GLY A 178 -8.02 12.48 -4.13
C GLY A 178 -6.70 12.10 -4.81
N THR A 179 -6.73 11.12 -5.71
CA THR A 179 -5.53 10.67 -6.44
C THR A 179 -5.01 11.75 -7.38
N GLY A 180 -5.90 12.43 -8.12
CA GLY A 180 -5.53 13.55 -8.99
C GLY A 180 -4.91 14.71 -8.21
N LEU A 181 -5.48 15.07 -7.04
CA LEU A 181 -4.96 16.10 -6.15
C LEU A 181 -3.58 15.74 -5.60
N TRP A 182 -3.40 14.50 -5.14
CA TRP A 182 -2.11 14.00 -4.68
C TRP A 182 -1.04 14.07 -5.77
N MET A 183 -1.41 13.69 -7.00
CA MET A 183 -0.48 13.58 -8.11
C MET A 183 -0.13 14.95 -8.73
N ALA A 184 -1.00 15.95 -8.62
CA ALA A 184 -0.81 17.29 -9.19
C ALA A 184 0.58 17.92 -8.97
N PRO A 185 1.14 18.01 -7.73
CA PRO A 185 2.48 18.58 -7.53
C PRO A 185 3.58 17.80 -8.30
N PHE A 186 3.43 16.49 -8.44
CA PHE A 186 4.42 15.64 -9.14
C PHE A 186 4.28 15.75 -10.67
N VAL A 187 3.06 15.96 -11.17
CA VAL A 187 2.82 16.28 -12.59
C VAL A 187 3.41 17.65 -12.93
N ALA A 188 3.27 18.64 -12.05
CA ALA A 188 3.90 19.95 -12.25
C ALA A 188 5.43 19.87 -12.35
N LEU A 189 6.04 18.94 -11.60
CA LEU A 189 7.47 18.63 -11.66
C LEU A 189 7.87 17.72 -12.84
N LYS A 190 6.93 17.37 -13.73
CA LYS A 190 7.11 16.43 -14.86
C LYS A 190 7.59 15.04 -14.42
N ARG A 191 7.25 14.64 -13.19
CA ARG A 191 7.71 13.39 -12.54
C ARG A 191 6.56 12.70 -11.78
N PRO A 192 5.46 12.31 -12.45
CA PRO A 192 4.25 11.82 -11.78
C PRO A 192 4.47 10.54 -10.94
N HIS A 193 5.38 9.65 -11.36
CA HIS A 193 5.72 8.42 -10.63
C HIS A 193 6.31 8.68 -9.23
N TRP A 194 7.00 9.81 -9.04
CA TRP A 194 7.55 10.17 -7.72
C TRP A 194 6.46 10.29 -6.66
N GLY A 195 5.27 10.75 -7.04
CA GLY A 195 4.14 10.81 -6.11
C GLY A 195 3.71 9.44 -5.59
N HIS A 196 3.76 8.42 -6.44
CA HIS A 196 3.39 7.05 -6.07
C HIS A 196 4.50 6.39 -5.25
N TRP A 197 5.77 6.64 -5.58
CA TRP A 197 6.91 6.16 -4.80
C TRP A 197 6.91 6.76 -3.38
N ILE A 198 6.64 8.05 -3.26
CA ILE A 198 6.54 8.74 -1.95
C ILE A 198 5.33 8.21 -1.17
N ALA A 199 4.17 8.04 -1.80
CA ALA A 199 3.00 7.48 -1.13
C ALA A 199 3.24 6.05 -0.64
N GLY A 200 3.90 5.20 -1.44
CA GLY A 200 4.29 3.84 -1.04
C GLY A 200 5.26 3.84 0.15
N ALA A 201 6.28 4.71 0.11
CA ALA A 201 7.24 4.85 1.20
C ALA A 201 6.59 5.35 2.50
N LEU A 202 5.70 6.35 2.42
CA LEU A 202 4.92 6.82 3.55
C LEU A 202 4.00 5.72 4.09
N GLY A 203 3.36 4.95 3.22
CA GLY A 203 2.56 3.79 3.60
C GLY A 203 3.39 2.77 4.41
N ALA A 204 4.59 2.41 3.93
CA ALA A 204 5.49 1.50 4.65
C ALA A 204 5.94 2.07 6.01
N VAL A 205 6.21 3.37 6.08
CA VAL A 205 6.54 4.08 7.33
C VAL A 205 5.36 4.08 8.32
N PHE A 206 4.13 4.27 7.84
CA PHE A 206 2.96 4.18 8.71
C PHE A 206 2.69 2.76 9.18
N VAL A 207 2.94 1.73 8.35
CA VAL A 207 2.93 0.33 8.79
C VAL A 207 3.99 0.08 9.87
N PHE A 208 5.19 0.67 9.76
CA PHE A 208 6.18 0.65 10.83
C PHE A 208 5.60 1.19 12.14
N PHE A 209 4.94 2.35 12.09
CA PHE A 209 4.37 2.94 13.30
C PHE A 209 3.17 2.17 13.86
N ILE A 210 2.35 1.52 13.01
CA ILE A 210 1.30 0.59 13.43
C ILE A 210 1.90 -0.57 14.22
N GLY A 211 2.90 -1.26 13.65
CA GLY A 211 3.57 -2.37 14.33
C GLY A 211 4.26 -1.93 15.63
N ARG A 212 4.81 -0.70 15.64
CA ARG A 212 5.39 -0.09 16.84
C ARG A 212 4.36 0.13 17.95
N GLU A 213 3.19 0.69 17.64
CA GLU A 213 2.12 0.90 18.63
C GLU A 213 1.56 -0.43 19.16
N LEU A 214 1.51 -1.49 18.35
CA LEU A 214 0.98 -2.79 18.76
C LEU A 214 1.97 -3.63 19.59
N ALA A 215 3.24 -3.66 19.19
CA ALA A 215 4.21 -4.62 19.69
C ALA A 215 5.67 -4.12 19.78
N GLY A 216 5.92 -2.82 19.57
CA GLY A 216 7.23 -2.19 19.76
C GLY A 216 8.08 -2.08 18.48
N ASN A 217 9.25 -1.42 18.61
CA ASN A 217 10.06 -0.95 17.48
C ASN A 217 10.46 -2.05 16.50
N LEU A 218 10.81 -3.25 16.97
CA LEU A 218 11.22 -4.35 16.10
C LEU A 218 10.08 -4.86 15.23
N VAL A 219 8.90 -5.09 15.81
CA VAL A 219 7.74 -5.58 15.05
C VAL A 219 7.32 -4.52 14.03
N GLY A 220 7.34 -3.25 14.44
CA GLY A 220 7.20 -2.13 13.50
C GLY A 220 8.23 -2.19 12.39
N PHE A 221 9.51 -2.34 12.72
CA PHE A 221 10.59 -2.35 11.73
C PHE A 221 10.45 -3.49 10.72
N VAL A 222 10.18 -4.70 11.19
CA VAL A 222 9.96 -5.86 10.31
C VAL A 222 8.70 -5.67 9.46
N ALA A 223 7.58 -5.22 10.04
CA ALA A 223 6.35 -4.99 9.28
C ALA A 223 6.52 -3.91 8.20
N GLY A 224 7.14 -2.79 8.57
CA GLY A 224 7.45 -1.70 7.64
C GLY A 224 8.42 -2.13 6.54
N LEU A 225 9.47 -2.87 6.88
CA LEU A 225 10.43 -3.38 5.90
C LEU A 225 9.80 -4.39 4.95
N LEU A 226 9.01 -5.34 5.46
CA LEU A 226 8.25 -6.29 4.62
C LEU A 226 7.30 -5.57 3.66
N THR A 227 6.69 -4.47 4.11
CA THR A 227 5.86 -3.62 3.24
C THR A 227 6.71 -2.90 2.20
N ALA A 228 7.85 -2.33 2.61
CA ALA A 228 8.77 -1.62 1.74
C ALA A 228 9.41 -2.52 0.67
N VAL A 229 9.63 -3.81 0.94
CA VAL A 229 10.19 -4.76 -0.05
C VAL A 229 9.12 -5.56 -0.79
N SER A 230 7.83 -5.39 -0.45
CA SER A 230 6.74 -6.15 -1.04
C SER A 230 6.67 -5.93 -2.56
N PRO A 231 6.73 -7.00 -3.38
CA PRO A 231 6.67 -6.87 -4.84
C PRO A 231 5.43 -6.11 -5.32
N GLY A 232 4.28 -6.31 -4.67
CA GLY A 232 3.06 -5.59 -4.99
C GLY A 232 3.22 -4.08 -4.81
N VAL A 233 3.74 -3.64 -3.66
CA VAL A 233 3.95 -2.20 -3.40
C VAL A 233 4.92 -1.60 -4.41
N GLN A 234 5.97 -2.33 -4.78
CA GLN A 234 7.00 -1.81 -5.68
C GLN A 234 6.58 -1.78 -7.16
N LEU A 235 5.88 -2.81 -7.62
CA LEU A 235 5.40 -2.92 -9.01
C LEU A 235 4.24 -1.97 -9.26
N PHE A 236 3.21 -1.98 -8.41
CA PHE A 236 2.09 -1.05 -8.54
C PHE A 236 2.53 0.41 -8.32
N GLY A 237 3.66 0.65 -7.66
CA GLY A 237 4.24 1.98 -7.49
C GLY A 237 4.78 2.58 -8.79
N GLN A 238 4.95 1.78 -9.84
CA GLN A 238 5.31 2.24 -11.17
C GLN A 238 4.10 2.69 -12.00
N LEU A 239 2.88 2.36 -11.54
CA LEU A 239 1.64 2.71 -12.20
C LEU A 239 0.99 3.92 -11.51
N LEU A 240 0.39 4.81 -12.30
CA LEU A 240 -0.28 6.01 -11.79
C LEU A 240 -1.71 5.73 -11.32
N LEU A 241 -1.85 4.75 -10.42
CA LEU A 241 -3.13 4.28 -9.90
C LEU A 241 -3.41 4.79 -8.49
N ALA A 242 -4.69 4.87 -8.14
CA ALA A 242 -5.12 5.29 -6.80
C ALA A 242 -4.70 4.36 -5.65
N HIS A 243 -4.09 3.21 -5.91
CA HIS A 243 -3.69 2.25 -4.87
C HIS A 243 -2.72 2.85 -3.85
N HIS A 244 -1.66 3.53 -4.28
CA HIS A 244 -0.63 4.06 -3.37
C HIS A 244 -1.13 5.22 -2.51
N PRO A 245 -1.81 6.25 -3.07
CA PRO A 245 -2.41 7.29 -2.25
C PRO A 245 -3.42 6.73 -1.25
N THR A 246 -4.28 5.80 -1.66
CA THR A 246 -5.23 5.14 -0.75
C THR A 246 -4.50 4.35 0.34
N LEU A 247 -3.47 3.56 0.01
CA LEU A 247 -2.67 2.82 0.98
C LEU A 247 -2.05 3.75 2.02
N MET A 248 -1.46 4.87 1.58
CA MET A 248 -0.90 5.90 2.47
C MET A 248 -1.98 6.46 3.41
N GLY A 249 -3.15 6.83 2.89
CA GLY A 249 -4.25 7.37 3.70
C GLY A 249 -4.77 6.38 4.75
N LEU A 250 -5.00 5.13 4.34
CA LEU A 250 -5.56 4.10 5.22
C LEU A 250 -4.57 3.61 6.27
N THR A 251 -3.28 3.51 5.94
CA THR A 251 -2.23 3.18 6.92
C THR A 251 -2.00 4.34 7.89
N PHE A 252 -2.08 5.60 7.43
CA PHE A 252 -2.06 6.77 8.31
C PHE A 252 -3.26 6.78 9.28
N PHE A 253 -4.46 6.51 8.75
CA PHE A 253 -5.67 6.35 9.56
C PHE A 253 -5.47 5.28 10.63
N ALA A 254 -5.07 4.06 10.25
CA ALA A 254 -4.89 2.96 11.19
C ALA A 254 -3.85 3.29 12.28
N TRP A 255 -2.74 3.93 11.92
CA TRP A 255 -1.76 4.38 12.91
C TRP A 255 -2.35 5.40 13.89
N MET A 256 -2.98 6.46 13.38
CA MET A 256 -3.56 7.52 14.22
C MET A 256 -4.73 7.01 15.05
N PHE A 257 -5.51 6.07 14.53
CA PHE A 257 -6.59 5.40 15.24
C PHE A 257 -6.07 4.59 16.43
N LEU A 258 -5.03 3.76 16.23
CA LEU A 258 -4.38 3.04 17.33
C LEU A 258 -3.81 4.00 18.38
N ARG A 259 -3.17 5.07 17.92
CA ARG A 259 -2.62 6.10 18.81
C ARG A 259 -3.74 6.81 19.59
N MET A 260 -4.85 7.14 18.95
CA MET A 260 -6.05 7.70 19.57
C MET A 260 -6.63 6.75 20.62
N MET A 261 -6.71 5.45 20.33
CA MET A 261 -7.20 4.46 21.31
C MET A 261 -6.36 4.46 22.59
N ARG A 262 -5.04 4.65 22.47
CA ARG A 262 -4.09 4.71 23.58
C ARG A 262 -4.11 6.05 24.33
N THR A 263 -4.05 7.17 23.60
CA THR A 263 -3.88 8.51 24.20
C THR A 263 -5.21 9.18 24.55
N LYS A 264 -6.33 8.71 23.97
CA LYS A 264 -7.66 9.34 24.05
C LYS A 264 -7.66 10.80 23.60
N SER A 265 -6.71 11.20 22.77
CA SER A 265 -6.57 12.59 22.33
C SER A 265 -7.48 12.90 21.13
N PHE A 266 -8.17 14.04 21.21
CA PHE A 266 -9.01 14.53 20.11
C PHE A 266 -8.19 14.87 18.85
N LEU A 267 -6.96 15.36 19.02
CA LEU A 267 -6.08 15.65 17.88
C LEU A 267 -5.77 14.37 17.09
N THR A 268 -5.46 13.27 17.77
CA THR A 268 -5.23 11.99 17.09
C THR A 268 -6.49 11.43 16.44
N ALA A 269 -7.68 11.72 17.00
CA ALA A 269 -8.95 11.37 16.37
C ALA A 269 -9.17 12.16 15.07
N GLY A 270 -8.93 13.48 15.10
CA GLY A 270 -9.01 14.32 13.91
C GLY A 270 -8.03 13.89 12.81
N LEU A 271 -6.78 13.58 13.18
CA LEU A 271 -5.77 13.07 12.25
C LEU A 271 -6.15 11.70 11.65
N ALA A 272 -6.74 10.81 12.46
CA ALA A 272 -7.28 9.55 11.95
C ALA A 272 -8.39 9.81 10.93
N GLY A 273 -9.36 10.68 11.27
CA GLY A 273 -10.43 11.09 10.36
C GLY A 273 -9.92 11.67 9.04
N LEU A 274 -8.85 12.49 9.08
CA LEU A 274 -8.22 13.02 7.87
C LEU A 274 -7.60 11.92 7.00
N GLY A 275 -6.94 10.92 7.58
CA GLY A 275 -6.41 9.77 6.84
C GLY A 275 -7.50 8.96 6.15
N LEU A 276 -8.60 8.71 6.87
CA LEU A 276 -9.75 7.98 6.34
C LEU A 276 -10.45 8.78 5.23
N ALA A 277 -10.69 10.07 5.46
CA ALA A 277 -11.28 10.97 4.47
C ALA A 277 -10.42 11.04 3.21
N PHE A 278 -9.09 11.13 3.35
CA PHE A 278 -8.17 11.07 2.22
C PHE A 278 -8.29 9.74 1.45
N GLY A 279 -8.35 8.61 2.18
CA GLY A 279 -8.62 7.30 1.59
C GLY A 279 -9.94 7.26 0.82
N MET A 280 -11.01 7.84 1.38
CA MET A 280 -12.34 7.90 0.76
C MET A 280 -12.38 8.72 -0.52
N ILE A 281 -11.72 9.88 -0.54
CA ILE A 281 -11.65 10.71 -1.76
C ILE A 281 -10.71 10.12 -2.83
N CYS A 282 -9.88 9.14 -2.49
CA CYS A 282 -9.09 8.39 -3.47
C CYS A 282 -9.87 7.18 -4.00
N ARG A 283 -10.37 6.33 -3.08
CA ARG A 283 -11.08 5.07 -3.39
C ARG A 283 -12.10 4.75 -2.26
N PRO A 284 -13.36 5.20 -2.35
CA PRO A 284 -14.32 5.11 -1.25
C PRO A 284 -14.72 3.68 -0.90
N MET A 285 -14.90 2.81 -1.88
CA MET A 285 -15.25 1.41 -1.61
C MET A 285 -14.16 0.65 -0.86
N THR A 286 -12.89 0.96 -1.12
CA THR A 286 -11.76 0.40 -0.38
C THR A 286 -11.70 0.96 1.04
N ALA A 287 -11.91 2.27 1.19
CA ALA A 287 -11.89 2.93 2.49
C ALA A 287 -13.06 2.50 3.39
N ALA A 288 -14.25 2.26 2.81
CA ALA A 288 -15.42 1.78 3.53
C ALA A 288 -15.30 0.32 4.02
N GLY A 289 -14.37 -0.45 3.46
CA GLY A 289 -14.13 -1.85 3.86
C GLY A 289 -13.24 -2.04 5.09
N ILE A 290 -12.69 -0.96 5.66
CA ILE A 290 -11.85 -0.96 6.88
C ILE A 290 -12.66 -0.46 8.06
#